data_AF-A0A5N8VLH6-F1
#
_entry.id   AF-A0A5N8VLH6-F1
#
_cell.length_a   1.000
_cell.length_b   1.000
_cell.length_c   1.000
_cell.angle_alpha   90.00
_cell.angle_beta   90.00
_cell.angle_gamma   90.00
#
_symmetry.space_group_name_H-M   'P 1'
#
loop_
_entity.id
_entity.type
_entity.pdbx_description
1 polymer ?
#
loop_
_entity_poly.entity_id
_entity_poly.type
_entity_poly.pdbx_seq_one_letter_code
_entity_poly.pdbx_strand_id
1 'polypeptide(L)'
;MFIELAPGSLSWDEVDPARHAFDGASAARIIGSLGPTRCVPVRPDVSFADPAMSAWSYGEGKTWADAMSYALVQHYGRWTVGWRWAHDEGDFDGGPVGSWCCPRDSITTPEETLARVGAALCEWREWLEDLAGWFEAYPLDLAGIEDQRILWECAARNLILQVVDRTGCGSGWHGHCHQVLTWFLSRWGVAPDVASGLVDSAIGGRFRSWTGPDTELVDDIAEQLALSVQAGDGGTRADAPAQDDLQRWLAVRESVPWHEVPDGGADGPVEPVRDGAAQDIRGFDGAVDAARAEGLLNALELLRADAARGARLDLAVLSSWQQHLLGTPQPPRFRSLPAFAKGGRERYGIGPDTHARFDTCLAESEFDAGRPLGLTARAARAYLDICFFHPFDDGNARTAFLTLVFILAREGIALDSVSLLRRITFQAGHPQDALSLVRYINIHLEETRRHTAKSAG
;
A
#
# COMPACT_ATOMS: atom_id res chain seq x y z
N MET A 1 -6.30 4.78 0.09
CA MET A 1 -6.16 3.31 0.19
C MET A 1 -4.69 3.03 0.16
N PHE A 2 -4.09 2.49 1.23
CA PHE A 2 -2.71 2.04 1.20
C PHE A 2 -2.58 0.96 0.13
N ILE A 3 -1.85 1.23 -0.97
CA ILE A 3 -1.59 0.21 -2.01
C ILE A 3 -0.92 -1.02 -1.37
N GLU A 4 -0.08 -0.80 -0.36
CA GLU A 4 0.51 -1.88 0.43
C GLU A 4 -0.50 -2.69 1.26
N LEU A 5 -1.67 -2.14 1.59
CA LEU A 5 -2.74 -2.88 2.26
C LEU A 5 -3.81 -3.40 1.28
N ALA A 6 -3.57 -3.28 -0.03
CA ALA A 6 -4.44 -3.86 -1.05
C ALA A 6 -4.05 -5.34 -1.27
N PRO A 7 -4.99 -6.28 -1.10
CA PRO A 7 -4.72 -7.71 -1.20
C PRO A 7 -4.40 -8.17 -2.63
N GLY A 8 -4.84 -7.43 -3.65
CA GLY A 8 -4.49 -7.66 -5.06
C GLY A 8 -2.98 -7.58 -5.37
N SER A 9 -2.17 -7.04 -4.46
CA SER A 9 -0.70 -6.94 -4.60
C SER A 9 0.10 -8.06 -3.94
N LEU A 10 -0.58 -9.02 -3.30
CA LEU A 10 0.06 -10.12 -2.59
C LEU A 10 0.67 -11.13 -3.58
N SER A 11 1.90 -11.55 -3.31
CA SER A 11 2.55 -12.68 -3.98
C SER A 11 2.35 -13.97 -3.19
N TRP A 12 2.50 -15.14 -3.85
CA TRP A 12 2.37 -16.42 -3.16
C TRP A 12 3.32 -16.56 -1.98
N ASP A 13 4.58 -16.16 -2.14
CA ASP A 13 5.59 -16.18 -1.06
C ASP A 13 5.18 -15.37 0.18
N GLU A 14 4.36 -14.33 0.01
CA GLU A 14 3.86 -13.50 1.11
C GLU A 14 2.62 -14.08 1.79
N VAL A 15 1.91 -15.01 1.15
CA VAL A 15 0.65 -15.59 1.65
C VAL A 15 0.74 -17.09 1.95
N ASP A 16 1.83 -17.75 1.54
CA ASP A 16 2.04 -19.18 1.72
C ASP A 16 1.84 -19.55 3.20
N PRO A 17 0.79 -20.34 3.51
CA PRO A 17 0.48 -20.74 4.87
C PRO A 17 1.63 -21.41 5.61
N ALA A 18 2.53 -22.09 4.89
CA ALA A 18 3.70 -22.76 5.46
C ALA A 18 4.74 -21.78 6.03
N ARG A 19 4.74 -20.52 5.56
CA ARG A 19 5.68 -19.46 5.98
C ARG A 19 5.15 -18.64 7.14
N HIS A 20 3.88 -18.82 7.51
CA HIS A 20 3.19 -18.02 8.50
C HIS A 20 2.45 -18.91 9.50
N ALA A 21 3.04 -19.12 10.67
CA ALA A 21 2.34 -19.82 11.75
C ALA A 21 1.13 -19.00 12.22
N PHE A 22 -0.03 -19.64 12.29
CA PHE A 22 -1.28 -19.00 12.72
C PHE A 22 -2.11 -19.98 13.54
N ASP A 23 -2.69 -19.48 14.64
CA ASP A 23 -3.63 -20.22 15.49
C ASP A 23 -4.96 -19.45 15.53
N GLY A 24 -5.95 -19.98 14.80
CA GLY A 24 -7.28 -19.37 14.72
C GLY A 24 -7.99 -19.30 16.08
N ALA A 25 -7.72 -20.22 17.01
CA ALA A 25 -8.31 -20.18 18.34
C ALA A 25 -7.80 -18.99 19.17
N SER A 26 -6.58 -18.53 18.89
CA SER A 26 -5.97 -17.36 19.52
C SER A 26 -6.32 -16.03 18.84
N ALA A 27 -6.86 -16.06 17.62
CA ALA A 27 -7.07 -14.86 16.80
C ALA A 27 -7.91 -13.78 17.50
N ALA A 28 -9.03 -14.17 18.12
CA ALA A 28 -9.92 -13.23 18.81
C ALA A 28 -9.21 -12.49 19.97
N ARG A 29 -8.39 -13.21 20.74
CA ARG A 29 -7.62 -12.64 21.85
C ARG A 29 -6.54 -11.67 21.33
N ILE A 30 -5.87 -12.03 20.25
CA ILE A 30 -4.84 -11.17 19.65
C ILE A 30 -5.46 -9.91 19.06
N ILE A 31 -6.53 -10.03 18.27
CA ILE A 31 -7.29 -8.89 17.75
C ILE A 31 -7.73 -7.99 18.91
N GLY A 32 -8.25 -8.58 19.99
CA GLY A 32 -8.61 -7.88 21.22
C GLY A 32 -7.48 -7.05 21.86
N SER A 33 -6.22 -7.39 21.59
CA SER A 33 -5.05 -6.69 22.12
C SER A 33 -4.50 -5.58 21.22
N LEU A 34 -4.92 -5.51 19.96
CA LEU A 34 -4.45 -4.52 19.00
C LEU A 34 -4.99 -3.12 19.33
N GLY A 35 -4.23 -2.07 18.98
CA GLY A 35 -4.64 -0.68 19.22
C GLY A 35 -6.02 -0.33 18.67
N PRO A 36 -6.35 -0.66 17.40
CA PRO A 36 -7.62 -0.27 16.78
C PRO A 36 -8.86 -0.80 17.50
N THR A 37 -8.71 -1.86 18.29
CA THR A 37 -9.79 -2.42 19.13
C THR A 37 -10.34 -1.43 20.15
N ARG A 38 -9.53 -0.48 20.61
CA ARG A 38 -9.94 0.51 21.63
C ARG A 38 -10.78 1.65 21.07
N CYS A 39 -10.87 1.77 19.74
CA CYS A 39 -11.45 2.91 19.06
C CYS A 39 -12.30 2.48 17.84
N VAL A 40 -13.08 1.40 17.98
CA VAL A 40 -14.06 1.00 16.97
C VAL A 40 -15.04 2.18 16.75
N PRO A 41 -15.17 2.70 15.52
CA PRO A 41 -15.98 3.89 15.27
C PRO A 41 -17.47 3.59 15.43
N VAL A 42 -18.22 4.58 15.91
CA VAL A 42 -19.66 4.48 16.07
C VAL A 42 -20.34 4.83 14.76
N ARG A 43 -21.10 3.87 14.20
CA ARG A 43 -21.89 4.10 12.99
C ARG A 43 -22.99 5.14 13.26
N PRO A 44 -23.17 6.15 12.38
CA PRO A 44 -24.23 7.13 12.54
C PRO A 44 -25.62 6.46 12.43
N ASP A 45 -26.55 6.93 13.25
CA ASP A 45 -27.96 6.47 13.23
C ASP A 45 -28.74 7.21 12.13
N VAL A 46 -28.41 6.89 10.89
CA VAL A 46 -29.02 7.45 9.68
C VAL A 46 -29.30 6.34 8.66
N SER A 47 -30.21 6.60 7.72
CA SER A 47 -30.49 5.68 6.62
C SER A 47 -29.25 5.42 5.77
N PHE A 48 -29.13 4.23 5.18
CA PHE A 48 -28.04 3.90 4.26
C PHE A 48 -27.97 4.79 3.02
N ALA A 49 -29.10 5.38 2.60
CA ALA A 49 -29.16 6.31 1.48
C ALA A 49 -28.71 7.73 1.85
N ASP A 50 -28.52 8.01 3.15
CA ASP A 50 -28.08 9.32 3.61
C ASP A 50 -26.60 9.56 3.22
N PRO A 51 -26.25 10.69 2.58
CA PRO A 51 -24.87 11.04 2.27
C PRO A 51 -23.93 11.00 3.49
N ALA A 52 -24.44 11.24 4.70
CA ALA A 52 -23.67 11.15 5.93
C ALA A 52 -23.16 9.72 6.21
N MET A 53 -23.93 8.69 5.84
CA MET A 53 -23.49 7.30 5.97
C MET A 53 -22.30 7.01 5.05
N SER A 54 -22.38 7.44 3.79
CA SER A 54 -21.28 7.29 2.83
C SER A 54 -20.05 8.07 3.29
N ALA A 55 -20.22 9.32 3.73
CA ALA A 55 -19.12 10.14 4.25
C ALA A 55 -18.43 9.50 5.46
N TRP A 56 -19.21 8.93 6.40
CA TRP A 56 -18.66 8.22 7.55
C TRP A 56 -17.93 6.93 7.14
N SER A 57 -18.53 6.13 6.24
CA SER A 57 -17.95 4.88 5.76
C SER A 57 -16.58 5.11 5.09
N TYR A 58 -16.50 6.09 4.18
CA TYR A 58 -15.25 6.43 3.48
C TYR A 58 -14.26 7.22 4.33
N GLY A 59 -14.72 7.86 5.42
CA GLY A 59 -13.90 8.62 6.37
C GLY A 59 -13.44 7.75 7.54
N GLU A 60 -14.18 7.81 8.64
CA GLU A 60 -13.85 7.16 9.91
C GLU A 60 -13.81 5.63 9.79
N GLY A 61 -14.83 5.03 9.17
CA GLY A 61 -14.94 3.57 9.03
C GLY A 61 -13.76 2.97 8.26
N LYS A 62 -13.44 3.53 7.09
CA LYS A 62 -12.30 3.11 6.27
C LYS A 62 -10.96 3.37 6.96
N THR A 63 -10.81 4.51 7.64
CA THR A 63 -9.58 4.84 8.36
C THR A 63 -9.31 3.84 9.49
N TRP A 64 -10.34 3.48 10.26
CA TRP A 64 -10.23 2.45 11.30
C TRP A 64 -9.89 1.08 10.70
N ALA A 65 -10.56 0.69 9.62
CA ALA A 65 -10.33 -0.61 9.00
C ALA A 65 -8.93 -0.70 8.37
N ASP A 66 -8.39 0.39 7.82
CA ASP A 66 -7.00 0.48 7.34
C ASP A 66 -6.01 0.37 8.52
N ALA A 67 -6.32 0.99 9.66
CA ALA A 67 -5.51 0.88 10.89
C ALA A 67 -5.52 -0.55 11.45
N MET A 68 -6.68 -1.24 11.41
CA MET A 68 -6.79 -2.65 11.79
C MET A 68 -5.95 -3.55 10.87
N SER A 69 -6.03 -3.36 9.54
CA SER A 69 -5.17 -4.07 8.60
C SER A 69 -3.69 -3.82 8.89
N TYR A 70 -3.29 -2.58 9.17
CA TYR A 70 -1.91 -2.26 9.52
C TYR A 70 -1.46 -2.98 10.80
N ALA A 71 -2.28 -2.96 11.86
CA ALA A 71 -1.97 -3.63 13.12
C ALA A 71 -1.86 -5.15 12.96
N LEU A 72 -2.72 -5.77 12.14
CA LEU A 72 -2.64 -7.19 11.80
C LEU A 72 -1.35 -7.52 11.04
N VAL A 73 -0.96 -6.69 10.07
CA VAL A 73 0.29 -6.88 9.32
C VAL A 73 1.51 -6.79 10.22
N GLN A 74 1.52 -5.85 11.18
CA GLN A 74 2.61 -5.75 12.15
C GLN A 74 2.73 -6.99 13.04
N HIS A 75 1.60 -7.65 13.35
CA HIS A 75 1.60 -8.80 14.25
C HIS A 75 1.84 -10.14 13.53
N TYR A 76 1.10 -10.40 12.46
CA TYR A 76 1.07 -11.69 11.77
C TYR A 76 1.81 -11.69 10.43
N GLY A 77 2.19 -10.52 9.93
CA GLY A 77 2.81 -10.37 8.62
C GLY A 77 1.82 -10.01 7.51
N ARG A 78 2.37 -9.76 6.32
CA ARG A 78 1.66 -9.11 5.22
C ARG A 78 0.48 -9.92 4.66
N TRP A 79 0.49 -11.25 4.79
CA TRP A 79 -0.60 -12.12 4.34
C TRP A 79 -1.98 -11.67 4.87
N THR A 80 -2.03 -11.07 6.06
CA THR A 80 -3.31 -10.74 6.70
C THR A 80 -4.12 -9.69 5.96
N VAL A 81 -3.54 -8.89 5.06
CA VAL A 81 -4.29 -7.82 4.35
C VAL A 81 -5.48 -8.34 3.55
N GLY A 82 -5.49 -9.64 3.21
CA GLY A 82 -6.62 -10.31 2.57
C GLY A 82 -7.88 -10.44 3.42
N TRP A 83 -7.83 -10.19 4.73
CA TRP A 83 -9.00 -10.31 5.63
C TRP A 83 -10.17 -9.40 5.23
N ARG A 84 -9.92 -8.29 4.51
CA ARG A 84 -10.95 -7.37 4.00
C ARG A 84 -11.27 -7.58 2.53
N TRP A 85 -10.73 -8.60 1.90
CA TRP A 85 -11.02 -8.87 0.49
C TRP A 85 -12.38 -9.53 0.35
N ALA A 86 -13.39 -8.69 0.53
CA ALA A 86 -14.78 -9.05 0.56
C ALA A 86 -15.28 -9.52 -0.81
N HIS A 87 -16.29 -10.37 -0.79
CA HIS A 87 -17.11 -10.66 -1.98
C HIS A 87 -17.72 -9.39 -2.57
N ASP A 88 -18.01 -9.46 -3.87
CA ASP A 88 -18.75 -8.44 -4.62
C ASP A 88 -18.17 -7.05 -4.40
N GLU A 89 -19.00 -6.00 -4.43
CA GLU A 89 -18.62 -4.59 -4.29
C GLU A 89 -18.19 -4.18 -2.85
N GLY A 90 -17.67 -5.14 -2.07
CA GLY A 90 -17.09 -4.87 -0.76
C GLY A 90 -15.76 -4.09 -0.84
N ASP A 91 -15.05 -4.01 0.28
CA ASP A 91 -13.92 -3.08 0.50
C ASP A 91 -12.85 -3.05 -0.60
N PHE A 92 -12.50 -4.21 -1.17
CA PHE A 92 -11.49 -4.37 -2.22
C PHE A 92 -12.01 -5.03 -3.49
N ASP A 93 -13.32 -5.27 -3.57
CA ASP A 93 -14.04 -5.90 -4.68
C ASP A 93 -13.60 -7.35 -5.04
N GLY A 94 -14.56 -8.28 -5.11
CA GLY A 94 -14.38 -9.59 -5.74
C GLY A 94 -13.44 -10.59 -5.06
N GLY A 95 -13.23 -10.42 -3.76
CA GLY A 95 -12.43 -11.35 -2.97
C GLY A 95 -13.20 -12.54 -2.42
N PRO A 96 -12.50 -13.47 -1.75
CA PRO A 96 -13.07 -14.72 -1.25
C PRO A 96 -13.63 -14.63 0.18
N VAL A 97 -13.66 -13.46 0.83
CA VAL A 97 -14.06 -13.33 2.24
C VAL A 97 -15.52 -12.88 2.36
N GLY A 98 -16.37 -13.66 3.03
CA GLY A 98 -17.79 -13.37 3.27
C GLY A 98 -18.10 -12.78 4.63
N SER A 99 -17.25 -12.97 5.63
CA SER A 99 -17.46 -12.47 6.99
C SER A 99 -17.27 -10.94 7.12
N TRP A 100 -16.75 -10.29 6.08
CA TRP A 100 -16.58 -8.85 5.97
C TRP A 100 -17.06 -8.36 4.60
N CYS A 101 -17.72 -7.19 4.56
CA CYS A 101 -18.16 -6.54 3.33
C CYS A 101 -17.45 -5.18 3.18
N CYS A 102 -17.91 -4.17 3.90
CA CYS A 102 -17.31 -2.83 3.92
C CYS A 102 -17.61 -2.15 5.27
N PRO A 103 -16.95 -1.02 5.61
CA PRO A 103 -17.16 -0.33 6.88
C PRO A 103 -18.63 -0.02 7.18
N ARG A 104 -19.40 0.38 6.15
CA ARG A 104 -20.84 0.68 6.27
C ARG A 104 -21.65 -0.50 6.84
N ASP A 105 -21.39 -1.70 6.32
CA ASP A 105 -22.22 -2.88 6.55
C ASP A 105 -21.65 -3.79 7.64
N SER A 106 -20.34 -3.73 7.89
CA SER A 106 -19.65 -4.63 8.82
C SER A 106 -19.32 -4.00 10.18
N ILE A 107 -19.26 -2.67 10.30
CA ILE A 107 -19.07 -1.99 11.59
C ILE A 107 -20.43 -1.73 12.25
N THR A 108 -20.63 -2.34 13.41
CA THR A 108 -21.84 -2.20 14.23
C THR A 108 -21.47 -1.85 15.68
N THR A 109 -21.52 -2.80 16.61
CA THR A 109 -20.99 -2.66 17.96
C THR A 109 -19.51 -3.06 17.98
N PRO A 110 -18.72 -2.60 18.96
CA PRO A 110 -17.33 -3.04 19.09
C PRO A 110 -17.18 -4.56 19.11
N GLU A 111 -18.01 -5.26 19.88
CA GLU A 111 -17.92 -6.72 20.04
C GLU A 111 -18.24 -7.45 18.74
N GLU A 112 -19.33 -7.08 18.06
CA GLU A 112 -19.71 -7.70 16.78
C GLU A 112 -18.70 -7.39 15.68
N THR A 113 -18.20 -6.15 15.65
CA THR A 113 -17.22 -5.72 14.65
C THR A 113 -15.93 -6.53 14.80
N LEU A 114 -15.40 -6.68 16.01
CA LEU A 114 -14.18 -7.44 16.26
C LEU A 114 -14.36 -8.94 16.02
N ALA A 115 -15.55 -9.49 16.32
CA ALA A 115 -15.89 -10.85 15.97
C ALA A 115 -15.87 -11.07 14.45
N ARG A 116 -16.40 -10.11 13.67
CA ARG A 116 -16.32 -10.14 12.20
C ARG A 116 -14.88 -10.05 11.69
N VAL A 117 -14.03 -9.20 12.26
CA VAL A 117 -12.59 -9.15 11.91
C VAL A 117 -11.93 -10.51 12.13
N GLY A 118 -12.19 -11.14 13.28
CA GLY A 118 -11.64 -12.47 13.59
C GLY A 118 -12.12 -13.55 12.63
N ALA A 119 -13.43 -13.60 12.36
CA ALA A 119 -14.02 -14.55 11.41
C ALA A 119 -13.43 -14.35 10.01
N ALA A 120 -13.35 -13.11 9.53
CA ALA A 120 -12.82 -12.76 8.22
C ALA A 120 -11.33 -13.11 8.06
N LEU A 121 -10.53 -12.94 9.11
CA LEU A 121 -9.12 -13.33 9.10
C LEU A 121 -8.95 -14.85 9.05
N CYS A 122 -9.73 -15.60 9.85
CA CYS A 122 -9.70 -17.07 9.82
C CYS A 122 -10.19 -17.61 8.47
N GLU A 123 -11.26 -17.03 7.93
CA GLU A 123 -11.81 -17.37 6.62
C GLU A 123 -10.80 -17.15 5.49
N TRP A 124 -10.10 -16.01 5.52
CA TRP A 124 -8.99 -15.74 4.61
C TRP A 124 -7.87 -16.78 4.75
N ARG A 125 -7.52 -17.15 5.99
CA ARG A 125 -6.50 -18.16 6.25
C ARG A 125 -6.90 -19.54 5.71
N GLU A 126 -8.13 -19.98 5.96
CA GLU A 126 -8.68 -21.26 5.47
C GLU A 126 -8.59 -21.32 3.95
N TRP A 127 -8.99 -20.24 3.27
CA TRP A 127 -8.88 -20.15 1.81
C TRP A 127 -7.43 -20.31 1.31
N LEU A 128 -6.45 -19.70 1.97
CA LEU A 128 -5.04 -19.86 1.61
C LEU A 128 -4.53 -21.30 1.84
N GLU A 129 -4.98 -21.95 2.92
CA GLU A 129 -4.65 -23.35 3.22
C GLU A 129 -5.27 -24.32 2.21
N ASP A 130 -6.52 -24.08 1.80
CA ASP A 130 -7.17 -24.84 0.73
C ASP A 130 -6.43 -24.69 -0.60
N LEU A 131 -6.05 -23.45 -0.97
CA LEU A 131 -5.24 -23.21 -2.17
C LEU A 131 -3.89 -23.90 -2.12
N ALA A 132 -3.19 -23.87 -0.98
CA ALA A 132 -1.94 -24.60 -0.81
C ALA A 132 -2.16 -26.11 -1.03
N GLY A 133 -3.22 -26.69 -0.48
CA GLY A 133 -3.60 -28.08 -0.71
C GLY A 133 -3.86 -28.39 -2.19
N TRP A 134 -4.56 -27.51 -2.89
CA TRP A 134 -4.78 -27.63 -4.34
C TRP A 134 -3.48 -27.52 -5.14
N PHE A 135 -2.57 -26.62 -4.77
CA PHE A 135 -1.30 -26.48 -5.46
C PHE A 135 -0.47 -27.75 -5.32
N GLU A 136 -0.37 -28.32 -4.11
CA GLU A 136 0.36 -29.58 -3.87
C GLU A 136 -0.31 -30.80 -4.54
N ALA A 137 -1.62 -30.78 -4.75
CA ALA A 137 -2.33 -31.83 -5.49
C ALA A 137 -1.99 -31.85 -7.00
N TYR A 138 -1.49 -30.73 -7.53
CA TYR A 138 -1.09 -30.57 -8.93
C TYR A 138 0.37 -30.09 -9.04
N PRO A 139 1.35 -30.94 -8.66
CA PRO A 139 2.75 -30.58 -8.75
C PRO A 139 3.19 -30.41 -10.20
N LEU A 140 4.15 -29.51 -10.39
CA LEU A 140 4.56 -29.04 -11.69
C LEU A 140 6.08 -29.11 -11.82
N ASP A 141 6.54 -29.82 -12.85
CA ASP A 141 7.95 -29.88 -13.24
C ASP A 141 8.15 -29.18 -14.59
N LEU A 142 8.74 -27.99 -14.56
CA LEU A 142 9.03 -27.20 -15.75
C LEU A 142 9.95 -27.95 -16.74
N ALA A 143 10.81 -28.85 -16.27
CA ALA A 143 11.71 -29.62 -17.13
C ALA A 143 10.97 -30.73 -17.91
N GLY A 144 9.83 -31.20 -17.41
CA GLY A 144 9.00 -32.26 -17.99
C GLY A 144 7.65 -31.77 -18.51
N ILE A 145 7.52 -30.47 -18.79
CA ILE A 145 6.23 -29.81 -19.06
C ILE A 145 5.44 -30.42 -20.22
N GLU A 146 6.12 -30.91 -21.26
CA GLU A 146 5.47 -31.52 -22.43
C GLU A 146 4.68 -32.78 -22.06
N ASP A 147 5.18 -33.56 -21.10
CA ASP A 147 4.55 -34.80 -20.63
C ASP A 147 3.46 -34.55 -19.57
N GLN A 148 3.37 -33.32 -19.03
CA GLN A 148 2.46 -32.95 -17.94
C GLN A 148 1.29 -32.04 -18.37
N ARG A 149 1.16 -31.73 -19.67
CA ARG A 149 0.16 -30.75 -20.17
C ARG A 149 -1.28 -31.01 -19.74
N ILE A 150 -1.72 -32.27 -19.77
CA ILE A 150 -3.09 -32.65 -19.35
C ILE A 150 -3.30 -32.38 -17.85
N LEU A 151 -2.29 -32.66 -17.02
CA LEU A 151 -2.36 -32.39 -15.58
C LEU A 151 -2.48 -30.89 -15.29
N TRP A 152 -1.80 -30.06 -16.08
CA TRP A 152 -1.81 -28.61 -15.95
C TRP A 152 -3.13 -27.98 -16.39
N GLU A 153 -3.66 -28.42 -17.52
CA GLU A 153 -4.98 -28.02 -17.97
C GLU A 153 -6.02 -28.36 -16.89
N CYS A 154 -5.96 -29.56 -16.33
CA CYS A 154 -6.81 -29.96 -15.21
C CYS A 154 -6.60 -29.08 -13.97
N ALA A 155 -5.36 -28.72 -13.63
CA ALA A 155 -5.03 -27.87 -12.50
C ALA A 155 -5.61 -26.45 -12.68
N ALA A 156 -5.33 -25.80 -13.82
CA ALA A 156 -5.82 -24.47 -14.14
C ALA A 156 -7.35 -24.42 -14.15
N ARG A 157 -7.99 -25.40 -14.80
CA ARG A 157 -9.44 -25.57 -14.81
C ARG A 157 -10.01 -25.68 -13.40
N ASN A 158 -9.45 -26.56 -12.57
CA ASN A 158 -9.96 -26.79 -11.23
C ASN A 158 -9.76 -25.56 -10.33
N LEU A 159 -8.62 -24.87 -10.43
CA LEU A 159 -8.39 -23.62 -9.71
C LEU A 159 -9.39 -22.53 -10.10
N ILE A 160 -9.68 -22.36 -11.40
CA ILE A 160 -10.72 -21.42 -11.86
C ILE A 160 -12.08 -21.77 -11.23
N LEU A 161 -12.45 -23.05 -11.22
CA LEU A 161 -13.72 -23.50 -10.64
C LEU A 161 -13.78 -23.29 -9.12
N GLN A 162 -12.66 -23.49 -8.40
CA GLN A 162 -12.59 -23.20 -6.97
C GLN A 162 -12.77 -21.72 -6.69
N VAL A 163 -12.16 -20.83 -7.49
CA VAL A 163 -12.35 -19.38 -7.33
C VAL A 163 -13.80 -18.98 -7.66
N VAL A 164 -14.38 -19.54 -8.72
CA VAL A 164 -15.78 -19.32 -9.11
C VAL A 164 -16.74 -19.70 -7.98
N ASP A 165 -16.59 -20.90 -7.42
CA ASP A 165 -17.41 -21.39 -6.31
C ASP A 165 -17.21 -20.51 -5.07
N ARG A 166 -15.94 -20.22 -4.74
CA ARG A 166 -15.59 -19.46 -3.56
C ARG A 166 -16.07 -18.02 -3.60
N THR A 167 -16.08 -17.37 -4.76
CA THR A 167 -16.44 -15.94 -4.90
C THR A 167 -17.89 -15.72 -5.34
N GLY A 168 -18.58 -16.77 -5.79
CA GLY A 168 -19.94 -16.67 -6.35
C GLY A 168 -20.01 -15.94 -7.69
N CYS A 169 -18.88 -15.74 -8.38
CA CYS A 169 -18.77 -14.93 -9.61
C CYS A 169 -19.27 -13.49 -9.45
N GLY A 170 -19.01 -12.92 -8.28
CA GLY A 170 -19.42 -11.58 -7.89
C GLY A 170 -18.89 -10.44 -8.75
N SER A 171 -19.01 -9.20 -8.28
CA SER A 171 -18.16 -8.14 -8.85
C SER A 171 -16.67 -8.51 -8.68
N GLY A 172 -15.81 -8.14 -9.63
CA GLY A 172 -14.35 -8.21 -9.48
C GLY A 172 -13.70 -9.61 -9.38
N TRP A 173 -14.46 -10.70 -9.32
CA TRP A 173 -13.96 -12.06 -9.00
C TRP A 173 -12.80 -12.54 -9.89
N HIS A 174 -12.82 -12.12 -11.16
CA HIS A 174 -11.81 -12.49 -12.14
C HIS A 174 -10.43 -11.92 -11.82
N GLY A 175 -10.35 -10.82 -11.06
CA GLY A 175 -9.09 -10.28 -10.54
C GLY A 175 -8.44 -11.22 -9.53
N HIS A 176 -9.24 -11.81 -8.63
CA HIS A 176 -8.75 -12.84 -7.71
C HIS A 176 -8.40 -14.14 -8.45
N CYS A 177 -9.20 -14.54 -9.45
CA CYS A 177 -8.89 -15.70 -10.29
C CYS A 177 -7.53 -15.56 -11.00
N HIS A 178 -7.28 -14.39 -11.60
CA HIS A 178 -5.99 -14.05 -12.19
C HIS A 178 -4.85 -14.19 -11.16
N GLN A 179 -5.05 -13.68 -9.94
CA GLN A 179 -4.04 -13.75 -8.88
C GLN A 179 -3.74 -15.20 -8.45
N VAL A 180 -4.77 -16.04 -8.27
CA VAL A 180 -4.60 -17.46 -7.89
C VAL A 180 -3.83 -18.24 -8.94
N LEU A 181 -4.13 -18.05 -10.23
CA LEU A 181 -3.39 -18.70 -11.32
C LEU A 181 -1.93 -18.22 -11.36
N THR A 182 -1.69 -16.93 -11.12
CA THR A 182 -0.33 -16.38 -11.02
C THR A 182 0.44 -16.99 -9.83
N TRP A 183 -0.23 -17.17 -8.69
CA TRP A 183 0.35 -17.82 -7.51
C TRP A 183 0.69 -19.28 -7.74
N PHE A 184 -0.19 -20.03 -8.40
CA PHE A 184 0.05 -21.42 -8.76
C PHE A 184 1.33 -21.57 -9.60
N LEU A 185 1.46 -20.76 -10.66
CA LEU A 185 2.66 -20.77 -11.51
C LEU A 185 3.92 -20.36 -10.73
N SER A 186 3.80 -19.35 -9.85
CA SER A 186 4.91 -18.88 -9.02
C SER A 186 5.39 -19.94 -8.02
N ARG A 187 4.46 -20.68 -7.39
CA ARG A 187 4.75 -21.79 -6.46
C ARG A 187 5.65 -22.86 -7.09
N TRP A 188 5.54 -23.02 -8.40
CA TRP A 188 6.25 -24.03 -9.17
C TRP A 188 7.40 -23.48 -10.04
N GLY A 189 7.85 -22.27 -9.75
CA GLY A 189 9.12 -21.74 -10.26
C GLY A 189 9.03 -20.90 -11.53
N VAL A 190 7.83 -20.60 -12.02
CA VAL A 190 7.65 -19.58 -13.07
C VAL A 190 7.87 -18.20 -12.44
N ALA A 191 8.65 -17.34 -13.09
CA ALA A 191 8.88 -15.99 -12.57
C ALA A 191 7.55 -15.20 -12.46
N PRO A 192 7.29 -14.45 -11.37
CA PRO A 192 5.97 -13.83 -11.16
C PRO A 192 5.50 -12.87 -12.26
N ASP A 193 6.41 -12.15 -12.90
CA ASP A 193 6.14 -11.26 -14.04
C ASP A 193 5.76 -12.04 -15.30
N VAL A 194 6.47 -13.15 -15.56
CA VAL A 194 6.14 -14.09 -16.64
C VAL A 194 4.79 -14.76 -16.37
N ALA A 195 4.57 -15.25 -15.15
CA ALA A 195 3.32 -15.87 -14.74
C ALA A 195 2.13 -14.91 -14.95
N SER A 196 2.25 -13.65 -14.51
CA SER A 196 1.21 -12.64 -14.74
C SER A 196 0.95 -12.43 -16.23
N GLY A 197 1.99 -12.28 -17.05
CA GLY A 197 1.84 -12.08 -18.49
C GLY A 197 1.18 -13.28 -19.21
N LEU A 198 1.47 -14.50 -18.77
CA LEU A 198 0.84 -15.72 -19.29
C LEU A 198 -0.65 -15.78 -18.94
N VAL A 199 -1.00 -15.48 -17.68
CA VAL A 199 -2.39 -15.48 -17.22
C VAL A 199 -3.19 -14.35 -17.88
N ASP A 200 -2.63 -13.15 -17.99
CA ASP A 200 -3.24 -12.02 -18.72
C ASP A 200 -3.54 -12.39 -20.17
N SER A 201 -2.59 -13.05 -20.84
CA SER A 201 -2.74 -13.49 -22.22
C SER A 201 -3.84 -14.54 -22.40
N ALA A 202 -3.94 -15.48 -21.45
CA ALA A 202 -4.95 -16.56 -21.48
C ALA A 202 -6.36 -16.04 -21.15
N ILE A 203 -6.50 -15.20 -20.11
CA ILE A 203 -7.80 -14.67 -19.69
C ILE A 203 -8.29 -13.58 -20.66
N GLY A 204 -7.40 -12.70 -21.12
CA GLY A 204 -7.71 -11.69 -22.15
C GLY A 204 -8.92 -10.80 -21.87
N GLY A 205 -9.27 -10.57 -20.60
CA GLY A 205 -10.49 -9.84 -20.20
C GLY A 205 -11.81 -10.54 -20.56
N ARG A 206 -11.78 -11.86 -20.81
CA ARG A 206 -12.95 -12.65 -21.23
C ARG A 206 -13.92 -12.95 -20.08
N PHE A 207 -13.43 -13.02 -18.84
CA PHE A 207 -14.27 -13.10 -17.66
C PHE A 207 -14.98 -11.76 -17.38
N ARG A 208 -16.17 -11.84 -16.79
CA ARG A 208 -17.01 -10.67 -16.50
C ARG A 208 -17.52 -10.74 -15.06
N SER A 209 -17.69 -9.58 -14.44
CA SER A 209 -18.39 -9.45 -13.16
C SER A 209 -19.82 -10.01 -13.26
N TRP A 210 -20.34 -10.54 -12.16
CA TRP A 210 -21.72 -11.02 -11.99
C TRP A 210 -22.13 -12.18 -12.92
N THR A 211 -21.17 -12.80 -13.60
CA THR A 211 -21.43 -13.84 -14.60
C THR A 211 -20.38 -14.93 -14.47
N GLY A 212 -20.83 -16.15 -14.15
CA GLY A 212 -19.96 -17.31 -14.18
C GLY A 212 -19.54 -17.67 -15.60
N PRO A 213 -18.29 -18.10 -15.83
CA PRO A 213 -17.86 -18.56 -17.14
C PRO A 213 -18.57 -19.87 -17.49
N ASP A 214 -18.84 -20.09 -18.78
CA ASP A 214 -19.25 -21.41 -19.25
C ASP A 214 -18.07 -22.38 -19.26
N THR A 215 -18.36 -23.68 -19.31
CA THR A 215 -17.34 -24.72 -19.27
C THR A 215 -16.37 -24.62 -20.46
N GLU A 216 -16.88 -24.28 -21.64
CA GLU A 216 -16.07 -24.14 -22.86
C GLU A 216 -15.01 -23.03 -22.71
N LEU A 217 -15.38 -21.90 -22.11
CA LEU A 217 -14.46 -20.80 -21.82
C LEU A 217 -13.40 -21.19 -20.78
N VAL A 218 -13.80 -21.92 -19.73
CA VAL A 218 -12.84 -22.38 -18.70
C VAL A 218 -11.84 -23.36 -19.31
N ASP A 219 -12.32 -24.32 -20.10
CA ASP A 219 -11.47 -25.33 -20.73
C ASP A 219 -10.50 -24.68 -21.74
N ASP A 220 -10.97 -23.74 -22.57
CA ASP A 220 -10.12 -22.99 -23.51
C ASP A 220 -9.04 -22.14 -22.81
N ILE A 221 -9.36 -21.47 -21.70
CA ILE A 221 -8.37 -20.72 -20.91
C ILE A 221 -7.34 -21.67 -20.30
N ALA A 222 -7.78 -22.80 -19.75
CA ALA A 222 -6.89 -23.80 -19.15
C ALA A 222 -5.95 -24.41 -20.19
N GLU A 223 -6.46 -24.74 -21.38
CA GLU A 223 -5.66 -25.23 -22.51
C GLU A 223 -4.64 -24.18 -22.95
N GLN A 224 -5.07 -22.93 -23.16
CA GLN A 224 -4.17 -21.84 -23.56
C GLN A 224 -3.06 -21.59 -22.54
N LEU A 225 -3.37 -21.63 -21.24
CA LEU A 225 -2.37 -21.46 -20.20
C LEU A 225 -1.35 -22.61 -20.23
N ALA A 226 -1.82 -23.85 -20.34
CA ALA A 226 -0.96 -25.03 -20.42
C ALA A 226 -0.07 -25.06 -21.68
N LEU A 227 -0.56 -24.52 -22.81
CA LEU A 227 0.21 -24.42 -24.06
C LEU A 227 1.23 -23.28 -24.05
N SER A 228 0.97 -22.22 -23.29
CA SER A 228 1.79 -21.01 -23.31
C SER A 228 3.04 -21.10 -22.44
N VAL A 229 3.03 -21.96 -21.41
CA VAL A 229 4.17 -22.11 -20.51
C VAL A 229 5.25 -22.99 -21.15
N GLN A 230 6.50 -22.58 -21.03
CA GLN A 230 7.66 -23.21 -21.62
C GLN A 230 8.71 -23.56 -20.55
N ALA A 231 9.55 -24.57 -20.82
CA ALA A 231 10.64 -24.95 -19.91
C ALA A 231 11.64 -23.80 -19.63
N GLY A 232 11.72 -22.82 -20.53
CA GLY A 232 12.55 -21.62 -20.38
C GLY A 232 11.96 -20.51 -19.49
N ASP A 233 10.70 -20.65 -19.05
CA ASP A 233 10.03 -19.67 -18.19
C ASP A 233 10.45 -19.79 -16.71
N GLY A 234 11.24 -20.82 -16.39
CA GLY A 234 11.86 -21.01 -15.09
C GLY A 234 12.85 -19.90 -14.78
N GLY A 235 12.55 -19.10 -13.75
CA GLY A 235 13.43 -18.04 -13.29
C GLY A 235 14.12 -18.40 -11.98
N THR A 236 15.41 -18.74 -12.01
CA THR A 236 16.23 -18.68 -10.78
C THR A 236 16.44 -17.22 -10.40
N ARG A 237 15.63 -16.74 -9.46
CA ARG A 237 15.77 -15.42 -8.80
C ARG A 237 17.15 -15.19 -8.15
N ALA A 238 18.03 -16.19 -8.15
CA ALA A 238 19.31 -16.20 -7.45
C ALA A 238 20.47 -15.53 -8.19
N ASP A 239 20.42 -15.36 -9.53
CA ASP A 239 21.62 -14.98 -10.31
C ASP A 239 21.59 -13.57 -10.94
N ALA A 240 20.46 -12.86 -10.89
CA ALA A 240 20.46 -11.44 -11.21
C ALA A 240 20.95 -10.65 -9.99
N PRO A 241 21.97 -9.76 -10.10
CA PRO A 241 22.37 -8.93 -8.98
C PRO A 241 21.15 -8.14 -8.51
N ALA A 242 20.79 -8.29 -7.22
CA ALA A 242 19.64 -7.63 -6.62
C ALA A 242 19.66 -6.14 -7.00
N GLN A 243 18.72 -5.74 -7.85
CA GLN A 243 18.64 -4.41 -8.40
C GLN A 243 18.58 -3.39 -7.25
N ASP A 244 19.36 -2.31 -7.35
CA ASP A 244 19.40 -1.28 -6.32
C ASP A 244 18.42 -0.17 -6.66
N ASP A 245 17.31 -0.12 -5.93
CA ASP A 245 16.23 0.84 -6.17
C ASP A 245 16.66 2.27 -5.84
N LEU A 246 17.65 2.47 -4.97
CA LEU A 246 18.21 3.81 -4.76
C LEU A 246 18.95 4.28 -6.03
N GLN A 247 19.74 3.43 -6.67
CA GLN A 247 20.41 3.80 -7.93
C GLN A 247 19.38 4.03 -9.04
N ARG A 248 18.31 3.23 -9.09
CA ARG A 248 17.23 3.40 -10.05
C ARG A 248 16.51 4.73 -9.86
N TRP A 249 16.17 5.07 -8.60
CA TRP A 249 15.58 6.36 -8.27
C TRP A 249 16.49 7.50 -8.70
N LEU A 250 17.78 7.47 -8.34
CA LEU A 250 18.72 8.53 -8.71
C LEU A 250 18.83 8.73 -10.23
N ALA A 251 18.78 7.65 -11.01
CA ALA A 251 18.76 7.73 -12.47
C ALA A 251 17.45 8.33 -13.00
N VAL A 252 16.30 7.93 -12.45
CA VAL A 252 14.98 8.43 -12.85
C VAL A 252 14.80 9.88 -12.45
N ARG A 253 15.22 10.25 -11.23
CA ARG A 253 15.06 11.56 -10.59
C ARG A 253 15.50 12.73 -11.48
N GLU A 254 16.59 12.56 -12.23
CA GLU A 254 17.14 13.57 -13.14
C GLU A 254 16.37 13.67 -14.47
N SER A 255 15.64 12.62 -14.84
CA SER A 255 14.85 12.55 -16.08
C SER A 255 13.38 12.95 -15.92
N VAL A 256 12.89 13.06 -14.68
CA VAL A 256 11.49 13.43 -14.41
C VAL A 256 11.22 14.84 -14.97
N PRO A 257 10.22 15.02 -15.84
CA PRO A 257 9.90 16.33 -16.40
C PRO A 257 9.04 17.12 -15.41
N TRP A 258 9.63 17.54 -14.28
CA TRP A 258 8.95 18.20 -13.17
C TRP A 258 8.13 19.45 -13.56
N HIS A 259 8.46 20.08 -14.69
CA HIS A 259 7.81 21.28 -15.20
C HIS A 259 6.49 21.01 -15.95
N GLU A 260 6.17 19.74 -16.28
CA GLU A 260 4.94 19.39 -16.99
C GLU A 260 3.67 19.52 -16.13
N VAL A 261 3.82 19.46 -14.81
CA VAL A 261 2.70 19.63 -13.87
C VAL A 261 2.72 21.09 -13.36
N PRO A 262 1.62 21.84 -13.53
CA PRO A 262 1.53 23.21 -13.01
C PRO A 262 1.82 23.27 -11.50
N ASP A 263 2.47 24.34 -11.06
CA ASP A 263 2.77 24.54 -9.64
C ASP A 263 1.55 25.12 -8.91
N GLY A 264 0.80 24.27 -8.21
CA GLY A 264 -0.31 24.72 -7.36
C GLY A 264 0.15 25.59 -6.19
N GLY A 265 1.44 25.62 -5.86
CA GLY A 265 1.99 26.52 -4.84
C GLY A 265 2.06 27.99 -5.25
N ALA A 266 1.97 28.29 -6.55
CA ALA A 266 2.15 29.65 -7.07
C ALA A 266 1.08 30.66 -6.60
N ASP A 267 -0.11 30.20 -6.22
CA ASP A 267 -1.19 31.09 -5.77
C ASP A 267 -1.00 31.62 -4.32
N GLY A 268 0.13 31.28 -3.67
CA GLY A 268 0.51 31.83 -2.37
C GLY A 268 0.00 31.04 -1.16
N PRO A 269 0.20 31.60 0.06
CA PRO A 269 -0.06 30.93 1.33
C PRO A 269 -1.55 30.61 1.52
N VAL A 270 -1.83 29.54 2.24
CA VAL A 270 -3.19 29.15 2.59
C VAL A 270 -3.21 28.50 3.97
N GLU A 271 -4.07 29.04 4.84
CA GLU A 271 -4.38 28.44 6.13
C GLU A 271 -5.69 27.66 6.00
N PRO A 272 -5.67 26.34 6.25
CA PRO A 272 -6.84 25.50 6.06
C PRO A 272 -7.84 25.69 7.22
N VAL A 273 -9.13 25.50 6.94
CA VAL A 273 -10.19 25.47 7.96
C VAL A 273 -9.94 24.38 9.02
N ARG A 274 -9.25 23.30 8.63
CA ARG A 274 -8.94 22.13 9.45
C ARG A 274 -7.49 21.73 9.22
N ASP A 275 -6.80 21.31 10.28
CA ASP A 275 -5.45 20.79 10.17
C ASP A 275 -5.47 19.32 9.70
N GLY A 276 -5.38 19.12 8.38
CA GLY A 276 -5.49 17.79 7.77
C GLY A 276 -4.39 16.83 8.23
N ALA A 277 -3.17 17.33 8.44
CA ALA A 277 -2.07 16.53 8.95
C ALA A 277 -2.34 16.05 10.38
N ALA A 278 -2.72 16.96 11.28
CA ALA A 278 -3.00 16.59 12.67
C ALA A 278 -4.26 15.72 12.81
N GLN A 279 -5.29 15.94 11.98
CA GLN A 279 -6.48 15.08 11.95
C GLN A 279 -6.15 13.66 11.49
N ASP A 280 -5.35 13.52 10.43
CA ASP A 280 -4.95 12.20 9.92
C ASP A 280 -4.12 11.43 10.97
N ILE A 281 -3.19 12.10 11.66
CA ILE A 281 -2.38 11.48 12.72
C ILE A 281 -3.26 11.01 13.88
N ARG A 282 -4.18 11.86 14.35
CA ARG A 282 -5.11 11.48 15.44
C ARG A 282 -6.02 10.33 15.05
N GLY A 283 -6.51 10.33 13.80
CA GLY A 283 -7.42 9.30 13.30
C GLY A 283 -6.72 7.97 13.05
N PHE A 284 -5.71 7.96 12.18
CA PHE A 284 -5.04 6.73 11.76
C PHE A 284 -3.98 6.28 12.77
N ASP A 285 -2.95 7.09 13.02
CA ASP A 285 -1.87 6.67 13.93
C ASP A 285 -2.40 6.50 15.36
N GLY A 286 -3.36 7.32 15.79
CA GLY A 286 -4.00 7.21 17.10
C GLY A 286 -4.82 5.92 17.26
N ALA A 287 -5.45 5.45 16.18
CA ALA A 287 -6.10 4.14 16.17
C ALA A 287 -5.08 3.00 16.23
N VAL A 288 -3.95 3.12 15.54
CA VAL A 288 -2.89 2.11 15.58
C VAL A 288 -2.24 2.03 16.97
N ASP A 289 -1.78 3.16 17.49
CA ASP A 289 -1.12 3.29 18.80
C ASP A 289 -1.09 4.77 19.24
N ALA A 290 -1.61 5.05 20.44
CA ALA A 290 -1.64 6.39 20.99
C ALA A 290 -0.24 7.02 21.15
N ALA A 291 0.77 6.24 21.56
CA ALA A 291 2.13 6.75 21.73
C ALA A 291 2.76 7.14 20.39
N ARG A 292 2.48 6.35 19.35
CA ARG A 292 2.88 6.65 17.97
C ARG A 292 2.25 7.96 17.47
N ALA A 293 0.96 8.18 17.73
CA ALA A 293 0.28 9.40 17.35
C ALA A 293 0.85 10.62 18.08
N GLU A 294 1.09 10.50 19.39
CA GLU A 294 1.71 11.56 20.20
C GLU A 294 3.11 11.93 19.67
N GLY A 295 3.97 10.93 19.40
CA GLY A 295 5.29 11.17 18.82
C GLY A 295 5.25 11.90 17.48
N LEU A 296 4.29 11.56 16.61
CA LEU A 296 4.11 12.18 15.30
C LEU A 296 3.46 13.57 15.37
N LEU A 297 2.59 13.83 16.35
CA LEU A 297 2.08 15.18 16.63
C LEU A 297 3.19 16.09 17.17
N ASN A 298 4.02 15.60 18.10
CA ASN A 298 5.18 16.32 18.61
C ASN A 298 6.18 16.65 17.50
N ALA A 299 6.44 15.68 16.60
CA ALA A 299 7.29 15.90 15.43
C ALA A 299 6.69 16.93 14.46
N LEU A 300 5.36 16.93 14.27
CA LEU A 300 4.66 17.91 13.43
C LEU A 300 4.75 19.34 14.02
N GLU A 301 4.65 19.48 15.34
CA GLU A 301 4.84 20.77 16.02
C GLU A 301 6.27 21.29 15.88
N LEU A 302 7.26 20.43 16.12
CA LEU A 302 8.69 20.76 15.96
C LEU A 302 9.00 21.16 14.52
N LEU A 303 8.50 20.41 13.54
CA LEU A 303 8.63 20.73 12.13
C LEU A 303 8.07 22.11 11.78
N ARG A 304 6.91 22.49 12.34
CA ARG A 304 6.31 23.80 12.08
C ARG A 304 7.13 24.92 12.69
N ALA A 305 7.68 24.70 13.89
CA ALA A 305 8.62 25.63 14.48
C ALA A 305 9.88 25.77 13.62
N ASP A 306 10.40 24.66 13.08
CA ASP A 306 11.55 24.63 12.16
C ASP A 306 11.28 25.35 10.84
N ALA A 307 10.08 25.20 10.27
CA ALA A 307 9.67 25.93 9.08
C ALA A 307 9.57 27.44 9.35
N ALA A 308 8.96 27.84 10.46
CA ALA A 308 8.78 29.24 10.84
C ALA A 308 10.10 29.98 11.10
N ARG A 309 11.12 29.29 11.62
CA ARG A 309 12.48 29.85 11.80
C ARG A 309 13.32 29.85 10.53
N GLY A 310 12.81 29.31 9.42
CA GLY A 310 13.56 29.17 8.17
C GLY A 310 14.73 28.18 8.28
N ALA A 311 14.56 27.09 9.03
CA ALA A 311 15.59 26.05 9.10
C ALA A 311 15.89 25.49 7.70
N ARG A 312 17.16 25.10 7.48
CA ARG A 312 17.55 24.36 6.28
C ARG A 312 17.15 22.90 6.45
N LEU A 313 16.66 22.29 5.38
CA LEU A 313 16.37 20.85 5.39
C LEU A 313 17.68 20.06 5.30
N ASP A 314 18.06 19.40 6.39
CA ASP A 314 19.24 18.54 6.47
C ASP A 314 18.97 17.30 7.34
N LEU A 315 19.93 16.38 7.39
CA LEU A 315 19.81 15.17 8.19
C LEU A 315 19.59 15.46 9.69
N ALA A 316 20.15 16.54 10.23
CA ALA A 316 20.03 16.86 11.65
C ALA A 316 18.59 17.23 12.01
N VAL A 317 17.94 18.04 11.17
CA VAL A 317 16.51 18.38 11.30
C VAL A 317 15.64 17.13 11.11
N LEU A 318 15.92 16.29 10.11
CA LEU A 318 15.17 15.04 9.92
C LEU A 318 15.31 14.09 11.12
N SER A 319 16.51 13.99 11.68
CA SER A 319 16.80 13.11 12.82
C SER A 319 16.13 13.62 14.10
N SER A 320 15.99 14.93 14.29
CA SER A 320 15.26 15.49 15.44
C SER A 320 13.77 15.16 15.35
N TRP A 321 13.15 15.28 14.18
CA TRP A 321 11.77 14.84 13.98
C TRP A 321 11.64 13.33 14.20
N GLN A 322 12.57 12.56 13.65
CA GLN A 322 12.59 11.10 13.78
C GLN A 322 12.71 10.64 15.23
N GLN A 323 13.43 11.40 16.07
CA GLN A 323 13.54 11.13 17.49
C GLN A 323 12.16 11.05 18.14
N HIS A 324 11.29 12.04 17.86
CA HIS A 324 9.93 12.08 18.36
C HIS A 324 9.06 10.98 17.73
N LEU A 325 9.23 10.71 16.43
CA LEU A 325 8.50 9.64 15.73
C LEU A 325 8.71 8.25 16.32
N LEU A 326 9.94 7.98 16.75
CA LEU A 326 10.33 6.67 17.28
C LEU A 326 10.34 6.63 18.82
N GLY A 327 10.07 7.76 19.49
CA GLY A 327 10.16 7.86 20.95
C GLY A 327 11.55 7.52 21.49
N THR A 328 12.60 7.85 20.74
CA THR A 328 13.98 7.46 21.07
C THR A 328 14.67 8.51 21.95
N PRO A 329 15.59 8.09 22.84
CA PRO A 329 16.27 9.02 23.75
C PRO A 329 17.25 9.96 23.04
N GLN A 330 17.71 9.60 21.85
CA GLN A 330 18.64 10.39 21.03
C GLN A 330 18.19 10.36 19.57
N PRO A 331 18.49 11.40 18.77
CA PRO A 331 18.24 11.38 17.34
C PRO A 331 18.88 10.16 16.67
N PRO A 332 18.12 9.38 15.87
CA PRO A 332 18.68 8.26 15.14
C PRO A 332 19.71 8.75 14.11
N ARG A 333 20.69 7.90 13.82
CA ARG A 333 21.72 8.18 12.82
C ARG A 333 21.26 7.73 11.45
N PHE A 334 21.92 8.24 10.41
CA PHE A 334 21.82 7.65 9.08
C PHE A 334 22.22 6.17 9.14
N ARG A 335 21.45 5.31 8.47
CA ARG A 335 21.68 3.86 8.45
C ARG A 335 23.09 3.50 8.00
N SER A 336 23.60 2.38 8.48
CA SER A 336 24.93 1.86 8.12
C SER A 336 24.90 0.61 7.25
N LEU A 337 23.71 0.03 7.04
CA LEU A 337 23.47 -1.17 6.26
C LEU A 337 22.48 -0.88 5.12
N PRO A 338 22.43 -1.73 4.08
CA PRO A 338 21.36 -1.68 3.08
C PRO A 338 19.98 -1.75 3.76
N ALA A 339 19.04 -0.97 3.24
CA ALA A 339 17.66 -0.98 3.70
C ALA A 339 16.78 -1.74 2.69
N PHE A 340 15.66 -2.25 3.18
CA PHE A 340 14.68 -2.98 2.38
C PHE A 340 13.29 -2.47 2.67
N ALA A 341 12.45 -2.36 1.65
CA ALA A 341 11.06 -1.97 1.79
C ALA A 341 10.14 -2.89 0.98
N LYS A 342 8.83 -2.70 1.16
CA LYS A 342 7.78 -3.42 0.41
C LYS A 342 7.92 -4.94 0.51
N GLY A 343 8.14 -5.45 1.72
CA GLY A 343 8.33 -6.88 1.96
C GLY A 343 9.64 -7.45 1.38
N GLY A 344 10.66 -6.61 1.17
CA GLY A 344 11.94 -7.01 0.59
C GLY A 344 11.99 -6.95 -0.95
N ARG A 345 10.91 -6.48 -1.59
CA ARG A 345 10.89 -6.24 -3.05
C ARG A 345 11.83 -5.12 -3.48
N GLU A 346 12.02 -4.12 -2.62
CA GLU A 346 12.92 -3.02 -2.90
C GLU A 346 14.14 -3.06 -1.99
N ARG A 347 15.31 -2.83 -2.58
CA ARG A 347 16.61 -2.78 -1.89
C ARG A 347 17.26 -1.42 -2.13
N TYR A 348 17.61 -0.74 -1.04
CA TYR A 348 18.33 0.54 -1.08
C TYR A 348 19.76 0.32 -0.58
N GLY A 349 20.72 0.30 -1.52
CA GLY A 349 22.12 0.10 -1.18
C GLY A 349 22.69 1.20 -0.29
N ILE A 350 23.86 0.93 0.28
CA ILE A 350 24.68 1.92 0.96
C ILE A 350 26.09 1.86 0.42
N GLY A 351 26.61 3.01 0.03
CA GLY A 351 27.98 3.23 -0.42
C GLY A 351 28.63 4.37 0.37
N PRO A 352 29.95 4.57 0.23
CA PRO A 352 30.69 5.60 0.97
C PRO A 352 30.21 7.02 0.70
N ASP A 353 29.56 7.27 -0.43
CA ASP A 353 29.04 8.57 -0.86
C ASP A 353 27.52 8.72 -0.68
N THR A 354 26.82 7.69 -0.20
CA THR A 354 25.34 7.73 -0.05
C THR A 354 24.89 8.90 0.83
N HIS A 355 25.58 9.16 1.93
CA HIS A 355 25.26 10.29 2.81
C HIS A 355 25.44 11.65 2.10
N ALA A 356 26.56 11.84 1.38
CA ALA A 356 26.83 13.09 0.67
C ALA A 356 25.85 13.34 -0.48
N ARG A 357 25.45 12.26 -1.18
CA ARG A 357 24.39 12.32 -2.19
C ARG A 357 23.05 12.70 -1.57
N PHE A 358 22.71 12.11 -0.42
CA PHE A 358 21.50 12.43 0.31
C PHE A 358 21.43 13.92 0.68
N ASP A 359 22.51 14.46 1.27
CA ASP A 359 22.59 15.88 1.63
C ASP A 359 22.46 16.79 0.40
N THR A 360 23.04 16.39 -0.73
CA THR A 360 22.91 17.13 -2.00
C THR A 360 21.45 17.12 -2.48
N CYS A 361 20.80 15.95 -2.47
CA CYS A 361 19.39 15.83 -2.87
C CYS A 361 18.46 16.66 -1.97
N LEU A 362 18.68 16.68 -0.66
CA LEU A 362 17.92 17.53 0.26
C LEU A 362 18.13 19.02 -0.02
N ALA A 363 19.37 19.44 -0.28
CA ALA A 363 19.67 20.84 -0.59
C ALA A 363 18.97 21.33 -1.86
N GLU A 364 18.79 20.47 -2.86
CA GLU A 364 18.06 20.78 -4.09
C GLU A 364 16.56 20.96 -3.90
N SER A 365 16.01 20.64 -2.73
CA SER A 365 14.61 20.93 -2.39
C SER A 365 14.40 22.38 -1.94
N GLU A 366 15.47 23.13 -1.69
CA GLU A 366 15.38 24.56 -1.40
C GLU A 366 15.08 25.37 -2.67
N PHE A 367 14.49 26.55 -2.50
CA PHE A 367 14.24 27.43 -3.64
C PHE A 367 15.56 27.96 -4.19
N ASP A 368 15.85 27.66 -5.46
CA ASP A 368 16.98 28.21 -6.21
C ASP A 368 16.47 29.08 -7.36
N ALA A 369 16.76 30.38 -7.30
CA ALA A 369 16.41 31.34 -8.34
C ALA A 369 17.05 31.02 -9.70
N GLY A 370 18.15 30.24 -9.73
CA GLY A 370 18.85 29.83 -10.93
C GLY A 370 18.26 28.60 -11.64
N ARG A 371 17.46 27.78 -10.93
CA ARG A 371 16.79 26.57 -11.45
C ARG A 371 15.44 26.35 -10.73
N PRO A 372 14.43 27.20 -10.99
CA PRO A 372 13.21 27.19 -10.19
C PRO A 372 12.36 25.96 -10.52
N LEU A 373 12.45 24.93 -9.68
CA LEU A 373 11.39 23.93 -9.56
C LEU A 373 10.23 24.55 -8.78
N GLY A 374 9.01 24.32 -9.26
CA GLY A 374 7.79 24.72 -8.54
C GLY A 374 7.74 24.12 -7.13
N LEU A 375 7.03 24.77 -6.21
CA LEU A 375 6.94 24.35 -4.82
C LEU A 375 6.47 22.90 -4.69
N THR A 376 5.41 22.51 -5.40
CA THR A 376 4.86 21.15 -5.30
C THR A 376 5.80 20.09 -5.87
N ALA A 377 6.57 20.44 -6.91
CA ALA A 377 7.65 19.60 -7.43
C ALA A 377 8.81 19.43 -6.43
N ARG A 378 9.25 20.52 -5.77
CA ARG A 378 10.28 20.45 -4.72
C ARG A 378 9.83 19.56 -3.55
N ALA A 379 8.58 19.73 -3.10
CA ALA A 379 8.00 18.94 -2.02
C ALA A 379 7.90 17.44 -2.38
N ALA A 380 7.42 17.12 -3.60
CA ALA A 380 7.34 15.74 -4.09
C ALA A 380 8.73 15.10 -4.23
N ARG A 381 9.71 15.83 -4.80
CA ARG A 381 11.08 15.34 -4.98
C ARG A 381 11.74 15.02 -3.64
N ALA A 382 11.63 15.92 -2.65
CA ALA A 382 12.17 15.69 -1.31
C ALA A 382 11.48 14.50 -0.60
N TYR A 383 10.16 14.37 -0.72
CA TYR A 383 9.43 13.21 -0.19
C TYR A 383 10.00 11.89 -0.75
N LEU A 384 10.17 11.82 -2.07
CA LEU A 384 10.68 10.61 -2.74
C LEU A 384 12.16 10.36 -2.42
N ASP A 385 12.97 11.42 -2.30
CA ASP A 385 14.36 11.30 -1.85
C ASP A 385 14.41 10.63 -0.46
N ILE A 386 13.57 11.02 0.51
CA ILE A 386 13.51 10.32 1.80
C ILE A 386 13.09 8.85 1.64
N CYS A 387 12.05 8.58 0.85
CA CYS A 387 11.54 7.21 0.66
C CYS A 387 12.60 6.25 0.10
N PHE A 388 13.35 6.67 -0.92
CA PHE A 388 14.28 5.82 -1.65
C PHE A 388 15.72 5.84 -1.12
N PHE A 389 16.16 6.92 -0.46
CA PHE A 389 17.40 6.86 0.34
C PHE A 389 17.20 6.01 1.59
N HIS A 390 15.98 6.03 2.15
CA HIS A 390 15.60 5.29 3.34
C HIS A 390 16.59 5.55 4.49
N PRO A 391 16.76 6.82 4.92
CA PRO A 391 17.87 7.23 5.79
C PRO A 391 17.90 6.56 7.16
N PHE A 392 16.76 6.08 7.66
CA PHE A 392 16.62 5.48 9.00
C PHE A 392 16.20 4.01 8.93
N ASP A 393 16.35 3.28 10.04
CA ASP A 393 15.98 1.85 10.11
C ASP A 393 14.46 1.62 10.17
N ASP A 394 13.70 2.59 10.69
CA ASP A 394 12.24 2.63 10.67
C ASP A 394 11.76 4.08 10.50
N GLY A 395 10.51 4.25 10.08
CA GLY A 395 9.80 5.52 10.10
C GLY A 395 9.99 6.39 8.87
N ASN A 396 10.74 5.94 7.86
CA ASN A 396 11.05 6.74 6.66
C ASN A 396 9.81 7.29 5.94
N ALA A 397 8.73 6.51 5.83
CA ALA A 397 7.49 7.02 5.23
C ALA A 397 6.85 8.16 6.05
N ARG A 398 6.93 8.10 7.38
CA ARG A 398 6.47 9.17 8.28
C ARG A 398 7.38 10.39 8.16
N THR A 399 8.70 10.20 8.09
CA THR A 399 9.67 11.27 7.86
C THR A 399 9.49 11.94 6.51
N ALA A 400 9.23 11.16 5.45
CA ALA A 400 8.98 11.66 4.10
C ALA A 400 7.73 12.54 4.08
N PHE A 401 6.65 12.07 4.71
CA PHE A 401 5.43 12.87 4.90
C PHE A 401 5.71 14.19 5.62
N LEU A 402 6.43 14.16 6.75
CA LEU A 402 6.82 15.39 7.44
C LEU A 402 7.67 16.29 6.53
N THR A 403 8.65 15.76 5.82
CA THR A 403 9.49 16.54 4.89
C THR A 403 8.67 17.30 3.83
N LEU A 404 7.65 16.65 3.27
CA LEU A 404 6.69 17.31 2.35
C LEU A 404 5.96 18.45 3.06
N VAL A 405 5.40 18.20 4.24
CA VAL A 405 4.65 19.20 5.02
C VAL A 405 5.55 20.37 5.43
N PHE A 406 6.82 20.12 5.74
CA PHE A 406 7.80 21.16 6.08
C PHE A 406 8.03 22.12 4.92
N ILE A 407 8.21 21.60 3.69
CA ILE A 407 8.44 22.42 2.50
C ILE A 407 7.22 23.31 2.23
N LEU A 408 6.01 22.78 2.38
CA LEU A 408 4.79 23.59 2.26
C LEU A 408 4.68 24.63 3.38
N ALA A 409 4.95 24.25 4.63
CA ALA A 409 4.87 25.13 5.79
C ALA A 409 5.87 26.30 5.70
N ARG A 410 7.03 26.12 5.06
CA ARG A 410 8.00 27.20 4.79
C ARG A 410 7.42 28.30 3.91
N GLU A 411 6.45 27.99 3.06
CA GLU A 411 5.76 28.95 2.19
C GLU A 411 4.40 29.40 2.78
N GLY A 412 4.13 29.10 4.06
CA GLY A 412 2.88 29.45 4.72
C GLY A 412 1.67 28.65 4.24
N ILE A 413 1.89 27.41 3.80
CA ILE A 413 0.85 26.51 3.30
C ILE A 413 0.65 25.36 4.28
N ALA A 414 -0.60 25.13 4.68
CA ALA A 414 -1.04 23.91 5.34
C ALA A 414 -2.25 23.32 4.60
N LEU A 415 -2.40 21.99 4.66
CA LEU A 415 -3.43 21.26 3.93
C LEU A 415 -4.60 20.87 4.84
N ASP A 416 -5.82 20.91 4.32
CA ASP A 416 -7.03 20.48 5.00
C ASP A 416 -7.23 18.95 5.01
N SER A 417 -6.54 18.26 4.11
CA SER A 417 -6.51 16.81 3.96
C SER A 417 -5.13 16.36 3.47
N VAL A 418 -4.73 15.15 3.85
CA VAL A 418 -3.46 14.53 3.42
C VAL A 418 -3.64 13.08 2.97
N SER A 419 -4.87 12.70 2.66
CA SER A 419 -5.25 11.28 2.49
C SER A 419 -4.51 10.57 1.36
N LEU A 420 -4.23 11.28 0.26
CA LEU A 420 -3.46 10.78 -0.89
C LEU A 420 -1.94 10.84 -0.69
N LEU A 421 -1.45 11.52 0.36
CA LEU A 421 -0.02 11.70 0.58
C LEU A 421 0.59 10.63 1.48
N ARG A 422 -0.21 10.03 2.37
CA ARG A 422 0.27 9.08 3.39
C ARG A 422 -0.01 7.62 3.09
N ARG A 423 -0.83 7.37 2.06
CA ARG A 423 -1.40 6.04 1.79
C ARG A 423 -1.12 5.58 0.36
N ILE A 424 -0.08 6.11 -0.29
CA ILE A 424 0.29 5.73 -1.66
C ILE A 424 1.77 5.39 -1.69
N THR A 425 2.11 4.32 -2.40
CA THR A 425 3.49 3.88 -2.61
C THR A 425 3.91 4.16 -4.04
N PHE A 426 5.14 4.64 -4.18
CA PHE A 426 5.74 4.98 -5.47
C PHE A 426 6.89 4.04 -5.78
N GLN A 427 7.11 3.72 -7.04
CA GLN A 427 8.18 2.85 -7.50
C GLN A 427 9.38 3.67 -7.98
N ALA A 428 10.59 3.23 -7.64
CA ALA A 428 11.82 3.94 -7.97
C ALA A 428 12.06 4.08 -9.49
N GLY A 429 11.45 3.20 -10.29
CA GLY A 429 11.67 3.08 -11.73
C GLY A 429 10.72 3.85 -12.63
N HIS A 430 9.68 4.50 -12.09
CA HIS A 430 8.60 5.07 -12.91
C HIS A 430 8.51 6.61 -12.74
N PRO A 431 8.96 7.40 -13.73
CA PRO A 431 8.86 8.87 -13.67
C PRO A 431 7.43 9.40 -13.45
N GLN A 432 6.42 8.67 -13.94
CA GLN A 432 5.01 9.04 -13.79
C GLN A 432 4.52 9.00 -12.34
N ASP A 433 5.13 8.17 -11.49
CA ASP A 433 4.81 8.11 -10.06
C ASP A 433 5.18 9.42 -9.37
N ALA A 434 6.33 10.01 -9.75
CA ALA A 434 6.77 11.30 -9.24
C ALA A 434 5.82 12.42 -9.65
N LEU A 435 5.39 12.46 -10.92
CA LEU A 435 4.42 13.44 -11.40
C LEU A 435 3.04 13.24 -10.76
N SER A 436 2.64 12.00 -10.47
CA SER A 436 1.39 11.69 -9.78
C SER A 436 1.39 12.24 -8.36
N LEU A 437 2.52 12.16 -7.64
CA LEU A 437 2.65 12.79 -6.33
C LEU A 437 2.48 14.31 -6.41
N VAL A 438 3.08 14.98 -7.40
CA VAL A 438 2.86 16.43 -7.63
C VAL A 438 1.39 16.74 -7.84
N ARG A 439 0.68 15.94 -8.67
CA ARG A 439 -0.76 16.11 -8.89
C ARG A 439 -1.57 15.91 -7.61
N TYR A 440 -1.22 14.94 -6.77
CA TYR A 440 -1.90 14.75 -5.48
C TYR A 440 -1.71 15.93 -4.54
N ILE A 441 -0.50 16.51 -4.48
CA ILE A 441 -0.25 17.73 -3.69
C ILE A 441 -1.13 18.87 -4.23
N ASN A 442 -1.17 19.08 -5.55
CA ASN A 442 -2.01 20.12 -6.17
C ASN A 442 -3.50 19.93 -5.84
N ILE A 443 -4.02 18.69 -5.92
CA ILE A 443 -5.42 18.39 -5.59
C ILE A 443 -5.74 18.82 -4.15
N HIS A 444 -4.90 18.45 -3.18
CA HIS A 444 -5.12 18.84 -1.79
C HIS A 444 -5.04 20.36 -1.59
N LEU A 445 -4.14 21.05 -2.30
CA LEU A 445 -4.06 22.52 -2.26
C LEU A 445 -5.32 23.19 -2.80
N GLU A 446 -5.80 22.74 -3.95
CA GLU A 446 -7.02 23.26 -4.57
C GLU A 446 -8.25 23.03 -3.68
N GLU A 447 -8.37 21.83 -3.09
CA GLU A 447 -9.44 21.49 -2.14
C GLU A 447 -9.37 22.36 -0.88
N THR A 448 -8.17 22.52 -0.32
CA THR A 448 -7.94 23.39 0.85
C THR A 448 -8.39 24.82 0.57
N ARG A 449 -7.99 25.41 -0.56
CA ARG A 449 -8.39 26.76 -0.96
C ARG A 449 -9.89 26.86 -1.16
N ARG A 450 -10.50 25.88 -1.83
CA ARG A 450 -11.94 25.84 -2.08
C ARG A 450 -12.74 25.79 -0.77
N HIS A 451 -12.33 24.99 0.21
CA HIS A 451 -13.00 24.92 1.50
C HIS A 451 -12.81 26.19 2.34
N THR A 452 -11.61 26.76 2.32
CA THR A 452 -11.33 28.02 3.02
C THR A 452 -12.16 29.17 2.46
N ALA A 453 -12.28 29.28 1.12
CA ALA A 453 -13.14 30.27 0.47
C ALA A 453 -14.62 30.09 0.82
N LYS A 454 -15.11 28.85 0.92
CA LYS A 454 -16.50 28.55 1.32
C LYS A 454 -16.80 28.84 2.79
N SER A 455 -15.80 28.79 3.67
CA SER A 455 -15.99 29.11 5.09
C SER A 455 -15.89 30.61 5.38
N ALA A 456 -15.32 31.39 4.46
CA ALA A 456 -15.17 32.84 4.58
C ALA A 456 -16.35 33.65 4.01
N GLY A 457 -17.21 33.04 3.19
CA GLY A 457 -18.43 33.63 2.64
C GLY A 457 -19.67 33.06 3.30
#